data_AF-A0A6A6L0R0-F1
#
_entry.id   AF-A0A6A6L0R0-F1
#
_cell.length_a   1.000
_cell.length_b   1.000
_cell.length_c   1.000
_cell.angle_alpha   90.00
_cell.angle_beta   90.00
_cell.angle_gamma   90.00
#
_symmetry.space_group_name_H-M   'P 1'
#
loop_
_entity.id
_entity.type
_entity.pdbx_description
1 polymer ?
#
loop_
_entity_poly.entity_id
_entity_poly.type
_entity_poly.pdbx_seq_one_letter_code
_entity_poly.pdbx_strand_id
1 'polypeptide(L)'
;MEGESSFSVVAPPVFDGEDYQVWAVRMEAFLDACDLWEAVEEDYEVPPLPGNPTMAQIKTHKEKKTKKSKAKNCLFAAVSPTIFSKIMSLGSAKAIWDFLKNEYKGDERIRGMKVLNLVREFEMQHMKESETVKVYVERLSGIANKVRILGAELTDNRIVQKILVSLPERYEATIASLENTKDLSKISLAELAIEEKTLKKLAVK
;
A
#
# COMPACT_ATOMS: atom_id res chain seq x y z
N MET A 1 24.43 -39.15 3.78
CA MET A 1 24.14 -38.28 2.62
C MET A 1 22.72 -37.78 2.82
N GLU A 2 22.57 -36.71 3.60
CA GLU A 2 21.30 -36.02 3.73
C GLU A 2 21.33 -34.88 2.72
N GLY A 3 20.39 -34.91 1.79
CA GLY A 3 20.29 -33.92 0.73
C GLY A 3 19.95 -32.57 1.32
N GLU A 4 20.88 -31.63 1.24
CA GLU A 4 20.58 -30.20 1.36
C GLU A 4 19.55 -29.89 0.26
N SER A 5 18.31 -29.68 0.67
CA SER A 5 17.29 -29.13 -0.22
C SER A 5 17.80 -27.76 -0.65
N SER A 6 18.21 -27.66 -1.91
CA SER A 6 18.53 -26.39 -2.53
C SER A 6 17.26 -25.53 -2.51
N PHE A 7 17.12 -24.68 -1.50
CA PHE A 7 16.22 -23.55 -1.61
C PHE A 7 16.71 -22.75 -2.81
N SER A 8 15.91 -22.70 -3.86
CA SER A 8 16.04 -21.72 -4.93
C SER A 8 16.33 -20.38 -4.29
N VAL A 9 17.46 -19.76 -4.63
CA VAL A 9 17.83 -18.44 -4.11
C VAL A 9 16.78 -17.46 -4.62
N VAL A 10 15.77 -17.19 -3.80
CA VAL A 10 14.76 -16.18 -4.07
C VAL A 10 15.52 -14.86 -4.25
N ALA A 11 15.34 -14.20 -5.38
CA ALA A 11 15.95 -12.90 -5.61
C ALA A 11 15.32 -11.88 -4.64
N PRO A 12 16.09 -10.91 -4.12
CA PRO A 12 15.52 -9.88 -3.27
C PRO A 12 14.48 -9.07 -4.06
N PRO A 13 13.42 -8.56 -3.41
CA PRO A 13 12.46 -7.67 -4.06
C PRO A 13 13.19 -6.40 -4.53
N VAL A 14 13.05 -6.05 -5.80
CA VAL A 14 13.70 -4.85 -6.36
C VAL A 14 12.83 -3.62 -6.11
N PHE A 15 13.41 -2.57 -5.55
CA PHE A 15 12.82 -1.26 -5.38
C PHE A 15 13.21 -0.34 -6.54
N ASP A 16 12.22 0.22 -7.22
CA ASP A 16 12.41 1.17 -8.32
C ASP A 16 12.10 2.63 -7.93
N GLY A 17 11.54 2.84 -6.74
CA GLY A 17 11.16 4.16 -6.22
C GLY A 17 9.67 4.27 -5.93
N GLU A 18 8.85 3.29 -6.36
CA GLU A 18 7.42 3.25 -6.11
C GLU A 18 7.06 2.25 -5.00
N ASP A 19 5.95 2.53 -4.30
CA ASP A 19 5.42 1.65 -3.25
C ASP A 19 6.43 1.20 -2.19
N TYR A 20 7.24 2.15 -1.71
CA TYR A 20 8.28 1.93 -0.70
C TYR A 20 7.79 1.08 0.49
N GLN A 21 6.55 1.25 0.94
CA GLN A 21 5.98 0.47 2.05
C GLN A 21 5.87 -1.02 1.73
N VAL A 22 5.35 -1.34 0.53
CA VAL A 22 5.21 -2.73 0.08
C VAL A 22 6.59 -3.34 -0.09
N TRP A 23 7.53 -2.59 -0.67
CA TRP A 23 8.91 -3.04 -0.80
C TRP A 23 9.58 -3.25 0.57
N ALA A 24 9.45 -2.29 1.49
CA ALA A 24 10.08 -2.34 2.81
C ALA A 24 9.61 -3.58 3.59
N VAL A 25 8.31 -3.84 3.63
CA VAL A 25 7.76 -5.05 4.29
C VAL A 25 8.30 -6.33 3.65
N ARG A 26 8.35 -6.40 2.31
CA ARG A 26 8.89 -7.58 1.60
C ARG A 26 10.38 -7.76 1.83
N MET A 27 11.14 -6.66 1.87
CA MET A 27 12.59 -6.67 2.03
C MET A 27 12.99 -7.02 3.46
N GLU A 28 12.27 -6.53 4.46
CA GLU A 28 12.44 -6.91 5.88
C GLU A 28 12.22 -8.41 6.05
N ALA A 29 11.07 -8.93 5.58
CA ALA A 29 10.78 -10.37 5.62
C ALA A 29 11.82 -11.22 4.87
N PHE A 30 12.35 -10.70 3.74
CA PHE A 30 13.41 -11.36 2.98
C PHE A 30 14.73 -11.42 3.78
N LEU A 31 15.13 -10.32 4.41
CA LEU A 31 16.34 -10.24 5.22
C LEU A 31 16.24 -11.11 6.48
N ASP A 32 15.07 -11.18 7.10
CA ASP A 32 14.78 -12.09 8.21
C ASP A 32 14.93 -13.55 7.79
N ALA A 33 14.30 -13.95 6.68
CA ALA A 33 14.41 -15.30 6.14
C ALA A 33 15.86 -15.68 5.78
N CYS A 34 16.70 -14.69 5.47
CA CYS A 34 18.12 -14.89 5.18
C CYS A 34 19.04 -14.79 6.42
N ASP A 35 18.50 -14.57 7.62
CA ASP A 35 19.27 -14.34 8.86
C ASP A 35 20.24 -13.13 8.76
N LEU A 36 19.75 -12.05 8.12
CA LEU A 36 20.48 -10.81 7.84
C LEU A 36 19.90 -9.56 8.52
N TRP A 37 18.65 -9.60 8.99
CA TRP A 37 17.94 -8.43 9.51
C TRP A 37 18.61 -7.77 10.72
N GLU A 38 19.13 -8.56 11.66
CA GLU A 38 19.86 -8.07 12.84
C GLU A 38 20.99 -7.08 12.47
N ALA A 39 21.68 -7.34 11.34
CA ALA A 39 22.76 -6.47 10.86
C ALA A 39 22.27 -5.12 10.28
N VAL A 40 20.99 -5.03 9.92
CA VAL A 40 20.33 -3.81 9.44
C VAL A 40 19.70 -3.04 10.61
N GLU A 41 19.06 -3.75 11.54
CA GLU A 41 18.34 -3.15 12.66
C GLU A 41 19.29 -2.54 13.70
N GLU A 42 20.25 -3.33 14.19
CA GLU A 42 21.07 -2.96 15.34
C GLU A 42 22.35 -2.21 14.96
N ASP A 43 22.83 -2.36 13.72
CA ASP A 43 24.18 -1.97 13.26
C ASP A 43 25.28 -2.28 14.29
N TYR A 44 25.18 -3.45 14.91
CA TYR A 44 26.06 -3.85 15.99
C TYR A 44 27.54 -3.77 15.60
N GLU A 45 28.38 -3.41 16.56
CA GLU A 45 29.83 -3.45 16.39
C GLU A 45 30.36 -4.88 16.52
N VAL A 46 31.38 -5.22 15.74
CA VAL A 46 32.09 -6.49 15.87
C VAL A 46 33.43 -6.22 16.55
N PRO A 47 33.56 -6.49 17.86
CA PRO A 47 34.78 -6.19 18.60
C PRO A 47 35.95 -7.04 18.08
N PRO A 48 37.19 -6.54 18.21
CA PRO A 48 38.39 -7.32 17.89
C PRO A 48 38.42 -8.64 18.67
N LEU A 49 39.02 -9.67 18.05
CA LEU A 49 39.26 -10.93 18.75
C LEU A 49 40.25 -10.71 19.91
N PRO A 50 40.09 -11.42 21.04
CA PRO A 50 41.07 -11.41 22.12
C PRO A 50 42.39 -12.04 21.67
N GLY A 51 43.48 -11.82 22.41
CA GLY A 51 44.83 -12.27 22.03
C GLY A 51 45.00 -13.79 21.89
N ASN A 52 44.16 -14.59 22.55
CA ASN A 52 44.12 -16.05 22.40
C ASN A 52 42.67 -16.52 22.18
N PRO A 53 42.13 -16.37 20.96
CA PRO A 53 40.74 -16.67 20.69
C PRO A 53 40.52 -18.17 20.51
N THR A 54 39.40 -18.66 21.06
CA THR A 54 38.93 -20.02 20.79
C THR A 54 38.43 -20.15 19.35
N MET A 55 38.40 -21.37 18.82
CA MET A 55 37.82 -21.63 17.49
C MET A 55 36.36 -21.16 17.36
N ALA A 56 35.58 -21.28 18.43
CA ALA A 56 34.21 -20.78 18.49
C ALA A 56 34.16 -19.25 18.34
N GLN A 57 35.03 -18.51 19.05
CA GLN A 57 35.12 -17.05 18.94
C GLN A 57 35.53 -16.60 17.54
N ILE A 58 36.50 -17.28 16.91
CA ILE A 58 36.91 -16.99 15.52
C ILE A 58 35.74 -17.19 14.56
N LYS A 59 35.01 -18.30 14.71
CA LYS A 59 33.84 -18.64 13.88
C LYS A 59 32.76 -17.56 14.01
N THR A 60 32.32 -17.25 15.22
CA THR A 60 31.28 -16.23 15.48
C THR A 60 31.69 -14.84 14.98
N HIS A 61 32.94 -14.43 15.20
CA HIS A 61 33.44 -13.14 14.71
C HIS A 61 33.38 -13.07 13.17
N LYS A 62 33.79 -14.14 12.47
CA LYS A 62 33.71 -14.23 11.01
C LYS A 62 32.27 -14.22 10.51
N GLU A 63 31.37 -14.94 11.17
CA GLU A 63 29.94 -14.99 10.85
C GLU A 63 29.31 -13.60 10.98
N LYS A 64 29.51 -12.90 12.09
CA LYS A 64 29.00 -11.53 12.31
C LYS A 64 29.49 -10.55 11.24
N LYS A 65 30.79 -10.54 10.91
CA LYS A 65 31.32 -9.70 9.82
C LYS A 65 30.69 -10.03 8.47
N THR A 66 30.53 -11.33 8.20
CA THR A 66 29.95 -11.81 6.95
C THR A 66 28.47 -11.43 6.83
N LYS A 67 27.69 -11.52 7.91
CA LYS A 67 26.30 -11.07 7.96
C LYS A 67 26.18 -9.59 7.61
N LYS A 68 26.99 -8.71 8.21
CA LYS A 68 26.99 -7.27 7.87
C LYS A 68 27.27 -7.02 6.37
N SER A 69 28.27 -7.69 5.81
CA SER A 69 28.58 -7.57 4.37
C SER A 69 27.48 -8.12 3.46
N LYS A 70 26.87 -9.26 3.83
CA LYS A 70 25.76 -9.86 3.07
C LYS A 70 24.51 -9.00 3.10
N ALA A 71 24.13 -8.46 4.25
CA ALA A 71 22.99 -7.56 4.39
C ALA A 71 23.16 -6.31 3.50
N LYS A 72 24.35 -5.70 3.53
CA LYS A 72 24.68 -4.55 2.66
C LYS A 72 24.56 -4.90 1.17
N ASN A 73 25.17 -6.02 0.76
CA ASN A 73 25.10 -6.47 -0.63
C ASN A 73 23.66 -6.79 -1.07
N CYS A 74 22.87 -7.36 -0.17
CA CYS A 74 21.47 -7.67 -0.42
C CYS A 74 20.66 -6.38 -0.70
N LEU A 75 20.84 -5.34 0.12
CA LEU A 75 20.20 -4.05 -0.10
C LEU A 75 20.65 -3.38 -1.41
N PHE A 76 21.92 -3.52 -1.81
CA PHE A 76 22.38 -3.05 -3.11
C PHE A 76 21.73 -3.79 -4.29
N ALA A 77 21.55 -5.10 -4.17
CA ALA A 77 20.88 -5.90 -5.20
C ALA A 77 19.36 -5.67 -5.24
N ALA A 78 18.78 -5.17 -4.14
CA ALA A 78 17.35 -4.94 -3.97
C ALA A 78 16.87 -3.57 -4.46
N VAL A 79 17.68 -2.81 -5.20
CA VAL A 79 17.32 -1.48 -5.68
C VAL A 79 17.66 -1.30 -7.16
N SER A 80 16.96 -0.39 -7.85
CA SER A 80 17.25 -0.03 -9.23
C SER A 80 18.61 0.69 -9.37
N PRO A 81 19.22 0.73 -10.57
CA PRO A 81 20.49 1.43 -10.79
C PRO A 81 20.48 2.91 -10.37
N THR A 82 19.34 3.59 -10.56
CA THR A 82 19.14 4.98 -10.16
C THR A 82 19.21 5.15 -8.65
N ILE A 83 18.58 4.26 -7.89
CA ILE A 83 18.58 4.29 -6.43
C ILE A 83 19.95 3.84 -5.89
N PHE A 84 20.54 2.80 -6.49
CA PHE A 84 21.89 2.33 -6.16
C PHE A 84 22.90 3.48 -6.18
N SER A 85 22.86 4.33 -7.21
CA SER A 85 23.75 5.49 -7.34
C SER A 85 23.65 6.47 -6.17
N LYS A 86 22.50 6.54 -5.49
CA LYS A 86 22.29 7.39 -4.30
C LYS A 86 22.87 6.76 -3.02
N ILE A 87 22.87 5.44 -2.92
CA ILE A 87 23.22 4.71 -1.69
C ILE A 87 24.62 4.06 -1.71
N MET A 88 25.27 3.97 -2.87
CA MET A 88 26.52 3.20 -3.05
C MET A 88 27.69 3.67 -2.18
N SER A 89 27.68 4.93 -1.71
CA SER A 89 28.71 5.49 -0.82
C SER A 89 28.46 5.18 0.66
N LEU A 90 27.28 4.67 1.04
CA LEU A 90 26.91 4.43 2.43
C LEU A 90 27.66 3.21 3.00
N GLY A 91 28.12 3.36 4.25
CA GLY A 91 29.07 2.44 4.89
C GLY A 91 28.45 1.12 5.36
N SER A 92 27.27 1.18 6.00
CA SER A 92 26.61 0.03 6.62
C SER A 92 25.25 -0.28 5.98
N ALA A 93 24.76 -1.50 6.22
CA ALA A 93 23.42 -1.90 5.78
C ALA A 93 22.33 -1.05 6.45
N LYS A 94 22.51 -0.70 7.73
CA LYS A 94 21.65 0.23 8.45
C LYS A 94 21.60 1.61 7.81
N ALA A 95 22.76 2.19 7.48
CA ALA A 95 22.82 3.51 6.83
C ALA A 95 22.04 3.53 5.51
N ILE A 96 22.14 2.45 4.71
CA ILE A 96 21.36 2.29 3.47
C ILE A 96 19.87 2.22 3.78
N TRP A 97 19.47 1.35 4.72
CA TRP A 97 18.06 1.19 5.10
C TRP A 97 17.44 2.50 5.60
N ASP A 98 18.14 3.20 6.50
CA ASP A 98 17.69 4.48 7.05
C ASP A 98 17.63 5.57 5.99
N PHE A 99 18.57 5.61 5.03
CA PHE A 99 18.49 6.51 3.89
C PHE A 99 17.25 6.24 3.04
N LEU A 100 17.02 4.99 2.64
CA LEU A 100 15.86 4.60 1.84
C LEU A 100 14.56 4.92 2.58
N LYS A 101 14.53 4.66 3.89
CA LYS A 101 13.42 5.05 4.75
C LYS A 101 13.21 6.55 4.75
N ASN A 102 14.22 7.36 4.99
CA ASN A 102 14.03 8.81 5.07
C ASN A 102 13.65 9.45 3.73
N GLU A 103 14.28 9.02 2.63
CA GLU A 103 14.03 9.54 1.29
C GLU A 103 12.64 9.14 0.77
N TYR A 104 12.23 7.87 0.97
CA TYR A 104 11.04 7.32 0.32
C TYR A 104 9.86 7.12 1.26
N LYS A 105 10.03 7.20 2.58
CA LYS A 105 8.89 7.34 3.51
C LYS A 105 8.13 8.65 3.28
N GLY A 106 8.77 9.67 2.69
CA GLY A 106 8.09 10.90 2.23
C GLY A 106 6.97 10.64 1.21
N ASP A 107 6.98 9.48 0.55
CA ASP A 107 5.84 9.00 -0.24
C ASP A 107 4.57 8.87 0.62
N GLU A 108 4.63 8.56 1.92
CA GLU A 108 3.44 8.53 2.79
C GLU A 108 2.76 9.90 2.88
N ARG A 109 3.53 10.98 3.01
CA ARG A 109 2.95 12.34 3.09
C ARG A 109 2.36 12.74 1.74
N ILE A 110 3.02 12.40 0.64
CA ILE A 110 2.54 12.70 -0.72
C ILE A 110 1.32 11.82 -1.06
N ARG A 111 1.36 10.52 -0.75
CA ARG A 111 0.26 9.55 -0.87
C ARG A 111 -0.93 9.96 -0.02
N GLY A 112 -0.70 10.34 1.24
CA GLY A 112 -1.71 10.89 2.13
C GLY A 112 -2.34 12.15 1.55
N MET A 113 -1.53 13.07 1.01
CA MET A 113 -2.05 14.26 0.32
C MET A 113 -2.84 13.91 -0.96
N LYS A 114 -2.40 12.93 -1.74
CA LYS A 114 -3.13 12.41 -2.91
C LYS A 114 -4.47 11.80 -2.50
N VAL A 115 -4.51 11.02 -1.42
CA VAL A 115 -5.75 10.47 -0.84
C VAL A 115 -6.67 11.61 -0.40
N LEU A 116 -6.16 12.60 0.35
CA LEU A 116 -6.97 13.75 0.78
C LEU A 116 -7.53 14.54 -0.40
N ASN A 117 -6.75 14.72 -1.48
CA ASN A 117 -7.22 15.38 -2.70
C ASN A 117 -8.32 14.58 -3.41
N LEU A 118 -8.19 13.25 -3.48
CA LEU A 118 -9.22 12.37 -4.05
C LEU A 118 -10.49 12.32 -3.18
N VAL A 119 -10.35 12.29 -1.86
CA VAL A 119 -11.49 12.39 -0.93
C VAL A 119 -12.18 13.74 -1.13
N ARG A 120 -11.43 14.84 -1.25
CA ARG A 120 -11.99 16.16 -1.58
C ARG A 120 -12.72 16.14 -2.93
N GLU A 121 -12.12 15.54 -3.95
CA GLU A 121 -12.73 15.37 -5.28
C GLU A 121 -14.05 14.60 -5.19
N PHE A 122 -14.07 13.50 -4.41
CA PHE A 122 -15.26 12.69 -4.11
C PHE A 122 -16.35 13.53 -3.43
N GLU A 123 -16.01 14.29 -2.38
CA GLU A 123 -16.97 15.15 -1.67
C GLU A 123 -17.53 16.27 -2.55
N MET A 124 -16.74 16.78 -3.50
CA MET A 124 -17.19 17.82 -4.45
C MET A 124 -18.03 17.28 -5.61
N GLN A 125 -18.13 15.96 -5.79
CA GLN A 125 -19.00 15.40 -6.82
C GLN A 125 -20.45 15.74 -6.50
N HIS A 126 -21.21 16.09 -7.53
CA HIS A 126 -22.67 16.15 -7.48
C HIS A 126 -23.21 15.51 -8.75
N MET A 127 -24.42 14.98 -8.66
CA MET A 127 -25.04 14.40 -9.84
C MET A 127 -25.60 15.51 -10.73
N LYS A 128 -25.31 15.44 -12.03
CA LYS A 128 -25.78 16.41 -13.03
C LYS A 128 -27.24 16.18 -13.40
N GLU A 129 -27.91 17.24 -13.89
CA GLU A 129 -29.31 17.14 -14.33
C GLU A 129 -29.54 16.18 -15.50
N SER A 130 -28.56 16.06 -16.41
CA SER A 130 -28.67 15.22 -17.60
C SER A 130 -28.10 13.81 -17.44
N GLU A 131 -27.43 13.51 -16.31
CA GLU A 131 -26.77 12.22 -16.14
C GLU A 131 -27.68 11.16 -15.49
N THR A 132 -27.34 9.88 -15.70
CA THR A 132 -28.05 8.75 -15.10
C THR A 132 -27.35 8.30 -13.81
N VAL A 133 -28.09 7.65 -12.90
CA VAL A 133 -27.50 7.16 -11.63
C VAL A 133 -26.34 6.21 -11.92
N LYS A 134 -26.45 5.35 -12.95
CA LYS A 134 -25.38 4.44 -13.37
C LYS A 134 -24.08 5.19 -13.70
N VAL A 135 -24.16 6.23 -14.54
CA VAL A 135 -22.98 7.04 -14.92
C VAL A 135 -22.37 7.73 -13.69
N TYR A 136 -23.21 8.19 -12.78
CA TYR A 136 -22.74 8.81 -11.54
C TYR A 136 -22.06 7.81 -10.60
N VAL A 137 -22.61 6.60 -10.44
CA VAL A 137 -22.00 5.48 -9.69
C VAL A 137 -20.63 5.13 -10.27
N GLU A 138 -20.49 5.04 -11.60
CA GLU A 138 -19.22 4.74 -12.26
C GLU A 138 -18.15 5.81 -11.96
N ARG A 139 -18.53 7.10 -11.96
CA ARG A 139 -17.63 8.20 -11.57
C ARG A 139 -17.15 8.08 -10.12
N LEU A 140 -18.08 7.90 -9.18
CA LEU A 140 -17.75 7.76 -7.75
C LEU A 140 -16.88 6.52 -7.50
N SER A 141 -17.23 5.40 -8.13
CA SER A 141 -16.46 4.15 -8.05
C SER A 141 -15.05 4.31 -8.62
N GLY A 142 -14.90 5.11 -9.69
CA GLY A 142 -13.60 5.46 -10.26
C GLY A 142 -12.70 6.19 -9.26
N ILE A 143 -13.25 7.16 -8.50
CA ILE A 143 -12.51 7.86 -7.45
C ILE A 143 -12.18 6.91 -6.29
N ALA A 144 -13.15 6.11 -5.83
CA ALA A 144 -12.94 5.12 -4.77
C ALA A 144 -11.85 4.10 -5.13
N ASN A 145 -11.80 3.65 -6.39
CA ASN A 145 -10.74 2.77 -6.86
C ASN A 145 -9.35 3.43 -6.84
N LYS A 146 -9.24 4.71 -7.21
CA LYS A 146 -7.97 5.46 -7.09
C LYS A 146 -7.51 5.56 -5.63
N VAL A 147 -8.44 5.82 -4.70
CA VAL A 147 -8.15 5.84 -3.26
C VAL A 147 -7.67 4.46 -2.77
N ARG A 148 -8.32 3.39 -3.23
CA ARG A 148 -7.95 1.99 -2.94
C ARG A 148 -6.54 1.64 -3.41
N ILE A 149 -6.16 2.07 -4.62
CA ILE A 149 -4.80 1.86 -5.14
C ILE A 149 -3.74 2.53 -4.25
N LEU A 150 -4.08 3.64 -3.60
CA LEU A 150 -3.19 4.34 -2.68
C LEU A 150 -3.19 3.76 -1.25
N GLY A 151 -3.89 2.65 -1.00
CA GLY A 151 -3.92 1.95 0.29
C GLY A 151 -4.89 2.53 1.32
N ALA A 152 -5.84 3.37 0.90
CA ALA A 152 -6.94 3.87 1.74
C ALA A 152 -8.29 3.36 1.22
N GLU A 153 -9.37 3.51 1.99
CA GLU A 153 -10.68 2.98 1.62
C GLU A 153 -11.76 4.07 1.60
N LEU A 154 -12.58 4.04 0.55
CA LEU A 154 -13.90 4.65 0.51
C LEU A 154 -14.92 3.52 0.41
N THR A 155 -15.67 3.29 1.48
CA THR A 155 -16.61 2.16 1.57
C THR A 155 -17.78 2.32 0.62
N ASP A 156 -18.38 1.20 0.21
CA ASP A 156 -19.60 1.21 -0.62
C ASP A 156 -20.73 1.99 0.05
N ASN A 157 -20.84 1.94 1.39
CA ASN A 157 -21.80 2.73 2.15
C ASN A 157 -21.57 4.23 1.96
N ARG A 158 -20.31 4.68 1.97
CA ARG A 158 -19.97 6.09 1.72
C ARG A 158 -20.35 6.52 0.30
N ILE A 159 -20.19 5.64 -0.68
CA ILE A 159 -20.63 5.86 -2.06
C ILE A 159 -22.16 5.99 -2.13
N VAL A 160 -22.90 5.08 -1.50
CA VAL A 160 -24.37 5.11 -1.44
C VAL A 160 -24.87 6.41 -0.78
N GLN A 161 -24.32 6.76 0.38
CA GLN A 161 -24.64 8.02 1.06
C GLN A 161 -24.39 9.22 0.14
N LYS A 162 -23.24 9.23 -0.56
CA LYS A 162 -22.89 10.31 -1.46
C LYS A 162 -23.90 10.44 -2.61
N ILE A 163 -24.39 9.33 -3.14
CA ILE A 163 -25.45 9.33 -4.16
C ILE A 163 -26.72 9.96 -3.58
N LEU A 164 -27.24 9.42 -2.48
CA LEU A 164 -28.50 9.86 -1.88
C LEU A 164 -28.54 11.37 -1.60
N VAL A 165 -27.44 11.95 -1.10
CA VAL A 165 -27.37 13.39 -0.78
C VAL A 165 -27.07 14.31 -1.97
N SER A 166 -26.83 13.75 -3.16
CA SER A 166 -26.49 14.53 -4.35
C SER A 166 -27.35 14.22 -5.58
N LEU A 167 -28.37 13.36 -5.41
CA LEU A 167 -29.40 13.12 -6.41
C LEU A 167 -30.19 14.42 -6.68
N PRO A 168 -30.47 14.75 -7.95
CA PRO A 168 -31.28 15.92 -8.26
C PRO A 168 -32.77 15.71 -7.98
N GLU A 169 -33.55 16.80 -7.92
CA GLU A 169 -34.98 16.81 -7.54
C GLU A 169 -35.83 15.84 -8.36
N ARG A 170 -35.47 15.56 -9.63
CA ARG A 170 -36.20 14.56 -10.45
C ARG A 170 -36.22 13.15 -9.85
N TYR A 171 -35.38 12.86 -8.85
CA TYR A 171 -35.34 11.60 -8.12
C TYR A 171 -36.00 11.67 -6.74
N GLU A 172 -36.63 12.78 -6.36
CA GLU A 172 -37.25 12.98 -5.03
C GLU A 172 -38.27 11.88 -4.69
N ALA A 173 -39.12 11.48 -5.65
CA ALA A 173 -40.04 10.36 -5.46
C ALA A 173 -39.32 9.02 -5.20
N THR A 174 -38.12 8.84 -5.78
CA THR A 174 -37.29 7.64 -5.53
C THR A 174 -36.73 7.66 -4.12
N ILE A 175 -36.24 8.82 -3.67
CA ILE A 175 -35.72 9.01 -2.32
C ILE A 175 -36.82 8.77 -1.28
N ALA A 176 -37.98 9.41 -1.45
CA ALA A 176 -39.11 9.22 -0.55
C ALA A 176 -39.59 7.75 -0.49
N SER A 177 -39.57 7.03 -1.61
CA SER A 177 -39.87 5.59 -1.61
C SER A 177 -38.83 4.79 -0.82
N LEU A 178 -37.55 5.08 -0.99
CA LEU A 178 -36.46 4.40 -0.29
C LEU A 178 -36.52 4.66 1.23
N GLU A 179 -36.75 5.90 1.63
CA GLU A 179 -36.89 6.30 3.05
C GLU A 179 -38.05 5.59 3.74
N ASN A 180 -39.17 5.42 3.04
CA ASN A 180 -40.36 4.77 3.59
C ASN A 180 -40.26 3.24 3.62
N THR A 181 -39.43 2.64 2.78
CA THR A 181 -39.36 1.18 2.61
C THR A 181 -38.13 0.55 3.24
N LYS A 182 -37.06 1.31 3.46
CA LYS A 182 -35.76 0.77 3.87
C LYS A 182 -35.02 1.68 4.85
N ASP A 183 -34.18 1.03 5.65
CA ASP A 183 -33.15 1.69 6.43
C ASP A 183 -32.06 2.22 5.48
N LEU A 184 -31.94 3.55 5.36
CA LEU A 184 -30.99 4.22 4.46
C LEU A 184 -29.53 3.78 4.70
N SER A 185 -29.21 3.36 5.92
CA SER A 185 -27.85 2.91 6.28
C SER A 185 -27.50 1.52 5.71
N LYS A 186 -28.48 0.78 5.17
CA LYS A 186 -28.34 -0.59 4.66
C LYS A 186 -28.56 -0.73 3.16
N ILE A 187 -28.83 0.37 2.46
CA ILE A 187 -29.07 0.36 1.02
C ILE A 187 -27.78 0.00 0.28
N SER A 188 -27.86 -0.97 -0.63
CA SER A 188 -26.76 -1.32 -1.53
C SER A 188 -26.86 -0.62 -2.89
N LEU A 189 -25.73 -0.55 -3.61
CA LEU A 189 -25.69 0.01 -4.97
C LEU A 189 -26.59 -0.75 -5.96
N ALA A 190 -26.73 -2.07 -5.78
CA ALA A 190 -27.58 -2.90 -6.63
C ALA A 190 -29.07 -2.55 -6.44
N GLU A 191 -29.49 -2.28 -5.21
CA GLU A 191 -30.87 -1.92 -4.89
C GLU A 191 -31.23 -0.55 -5.43
N LEU A 192 -30.36 0.45 -5.29
CA LEU A 192 -30.54 1.77 -5.89
C LEU A 192 -30.81 1.68 -7.41
N ALA A 193 -30.10 0.81 -8.11
CA ALA A 193 -30.28 0.60 -9.54
C ALA A 193 -31.61 -0.13 -9.90
N ILE A 194 -32.18 -0.91 -8.98
CA ILE A 194 -33.47 -1.59 -9.16
C ILE A 194 -34.63 -0.60 -8.92
N GLU A 195 -34.56 0.20 -7.86
CA GLU A 195 -35.56 1.22 -7.53
C GLU A 195 -35.72 2.23 -8.69
N GLU A 196 -34.61 2.74 -9.22
CA GLU A 196 -34.61 3.69 -10.34
C GLU A 196 -35.34 3.11 -11.57
N LYS A 197 -35.06 1.85 -11.91
CA LYS A 197 -35.70 1.16 -13.05
C LYS A 197 -37.19 0.94 -12.83
N THR A 198 -37.61 0.70 -11.59
CA THR A 198 -39.01 0.41 -11.25
C THR A 198 -39.86 1.66 -11.37
N LEU A 199 -39.38 2.80 -10.86
CA LEU A 199 -40.09 4.07 -10.93
C LEU A 199 -40.16 4.63 -12.35
N LYS A 200 -39.09 4.49 -13.15
CA LYS A 200 -39.11 4.85 -14.58
C LYS A 200 -40.17 4.07 -15.37
N LYS A 201 -40.48 2.83 -15.00
CA LYS A 201 -41.52 2.04 -15.67
C LYS A 201 -42.94 2.47 -15.28
N LEU A 202 -43.13 2.95 -14.06
CA LEU A 202 -44.42 3.41 -13.55
C LEU A 202 -44.81 4.79 -14.09
N ALA A 203 -43.84 5.67 -14.33
CA ALA A 203 -44.08 7.03 -14.86
C ALA A 203 -44.42 7.09 -16.36
N VAL A 204 -44.33 5.97 -17.09
CA VAL A 204 -44.61 5.88 -18.54
C VAL A 204 -45.98 5.23 -18.83
N LYS A 205 -46.74 4.87 -17.78
CA LYS A 205 -48.14 4.42 -17.87
C LYS A 205 -49.08 5.52 -17.46
#